data_AF-A0A1F3J2M0-F1
#
_entry.id   AF-A0A1F3J2M0-F1
#
_cell.length_a   1.000
_cell.length_b   1.000
_cell.length_c   1.000
_cell.angle_alpha   90.00
_cell.angle_beta   90.00
_cell.angle_gamma   90.00
#
_symmetry.space_group_name_H-M   'P 1'
#
loop_
_entity.id
_entity.type
_entity.pdbx_description
1 polymer ?
#
loop_
_entity_poly.entity_id
_entity_poly.type
_entity_poly.pdbx_seq_one_letter_code
_entity_poly.pdbx_strand_id
1 'polypeptide(L)'
;MAKEEKEKIRFSEEELEEFRQLIVAKLDKAKADLALLTEAFTGTNDNDISDTSPTFKVLEEGSQVLSKEENSHLAARQQKFIRDLEAALVRIQNKTYGVCRVTGKLIAKDRLKAVPHATLSIEAKNKMTKKEPRISLPPDE
;
A
#
# COMPACT_ATOMS: atom_id res chain seq x y z
N MET A 1 -41.00 -9.22 8.21
CA MET A 1 -40.42 -8.88 6.89
C MET A 1 -39.05 -9.56 6.79
N ALA A 2 -39.00 -10.77 6.24
CA ALA A 2 -37.74 -11.47 5.99
C ALA A 2 -37.10 -10.83 4.76
N LYS A 3 -36.01 -10.07 4.96
CA LYS A 3 -35.22 -9.55 3.85
C LYS A 3 -34.52 -10.74 3.21
N GLU A 4 -34.97 -11.08 2.01
CA GLU A 4 -34.39 -12.07 1.13
C GLU A 4 -32.95 -11.63 0.80
N GLU A 5 -31.99 -12.07 1.60
CA GLU A 5 -30.56 -11.94 1.32
C GLU A 5 -30.24 -12.86 0.14
N LYS A 6 -30.60 -12.43 -1.08
CA LYS A 6 -30.01 -12.99 -2.28
C LYS A 6 -28.51 -12.86 -2.10
N GLU A 7 -27.84 -14.00 -1.99
CA GLU A 7 -26.38 -14.14 -1.92
C GLU A 7 -25.76 -13.49 -3.16
N LYS A 8 -25.65 -12.16 -3.13
CA LYS A 8 -24.96 -11.39 -4.15
C LYS A 8 -23.50 -11.73 -3.97
N ILE A 9 -23.02 -12.63 -4.80
CA ILE A 9 -21.64 -13.09 -4.85
C ILE A 9 -20.73 -12.02 -5.50
N ARG A 10 -21.30 -10.89 -5.97
CA ARG A 10 -20.62 -9.85 -6.77
C ARG A 10 -21.22 -8.45 -6.49
N PHE A 11 -20.37 -7.43 -6.59
CA PHE A 11 -20.78 -6.01 -6.54
C PHE A 11 -21.45 -5.57 -7.84
N SER A 12 -22.30 -4.52 -7.76
CA SER A 12 -22.85 -3.91 -8.99
C SER A 12 -21.74 -3.17 -9.75
N GLU A 13 -21.97 -2.96 -11.05
CA GLU A 13 -21.04 -2.25 -11.92
C GLU A 13 -20.84 -0.78 -11.48
N GLU A 14 -21.89 -0.16 -10.92
CA GLU A 14 -21.83 1.20 -10.37
C GLU A 14 -20.85 1.28 -9.19
N GLU A 15 -20.96 0.32 -8.26
CA GLU A 15 -20.08 0.28 -7.09
C GLU A 15 -18.62 -0.01 -7.47
N LEU A 16 -18.42 -0.88 -8.47
CA LEU A 16 -17.11 -1.19 -9.02
C LEU A 16 -16.44 0.05 -9.63
N GLU A 17 -17.21 0.91 -10.29
CA GLU A 17 -16.71 2.15 -10.86
C GLU A 17 -16.34 3.17 -9.77
N GLU A 18 -17.14 3.29 -8.70
CA GLU A 18 -16.77 4.10 -7.53
C GLU A 18 -15.43 3.66 -6.92
N PHE A 19 -15.23 2.34 -6.76
CA PHE A 19 -13.97 1.80 -6.26
C PHE A 19 -12.82 2.02 -7.24
N ARG A 20 -13.07 1.90 -8.54
CA ARG A 20 -12.07 2.17 -9.58
C ARG A 20 -11.56 3.60 -9.47
N GLN A 21 -12.45 4.58 -9.42
CA GLN A 21 -12.08 6.00 -9.30
C GLN A 21 -11.28 6.26 -8.02
N LEU A 22 -11.71 5.69 -6.89
CA LEU A 22 -10.98 5.80 -5.63
C LEU A 22 -9.57 5.19 -5.71
N ILE A 23 -9.42 4.04 -6.36
CA ILE A 23 -8.13 3.37 -6.54
C ILE A 23 -7.22 4.19 -7.45
N VAL A 24 -7.73 4.71 -8.56
CA VAL A 24 -6.96 5.57 -9.47
C VAL A 24 -6.45 6.82 -8.74
N ALA A 25 -7.32 7.49 -7.98
CA ALA A 25 -6.93 8.66 -7.19
C ALA A 25 -5.85 8.32 -6.14
N LYS A 26 -5.93 7.15 -5.49
CA LYS A 26 -4.90 6.68 -4.55
C LYS A 26 -3.61 6.28 -5.25
N LEU A 27 -3.69 5.70 -6.45
CA LEU A 27 -2.54 5.29 -7.25
C LEU A 27 -1.73 6.51 -7.71
N ASP A 28 -2.40 7.57 -8.14
CA ASP A 28 -1.76 8.82 -8.51
C ASP A 28 -1.00 9.46 -7.34
N LYS A 29 -1.67 9.61 -6.19
CA LYS A 29 -1.03 10.04 -4.93
C LYS A 29 0.15 9.14 -4.56
N ALA A 30 -0.01 7.84 -4.70
CA ALA A 30 1.03 6.88 -4.33
C ALA A 30 2.27 6.98 -5.22
N LYS A 31 2.09 7.24 -6.51
CA LYS A 31 3.17 7.49 -7.47
C LYS A 31 3.88 8.81 -7.19
N ALA A 32 3.13 9.87 -6.86
CA ALA A 32 3.71 11.16 -6.49
C ALA A 32 4.59 11.03 -5.24
N ASP A 33 4.12 10.29 -4.24
CA ASP A 33 4.87 10.02 -3.00
C ASP A 33 6.17 9.24 -3.27
N LEU A 34 6.11 8.18 -4.09
CA LEU A 34 7.30 7.43 -4.51
C LEU A 34 8.30 8.34 -5.25
N ALA A 35 7.82 9.18 -6.17
CA ALA A 35 8.67 10.12 -6.90
C ALA A 35 9.41 11.06 -5.94
N LEU A 36 8.69 11.64 -4.95
CA LEU A 36 9.28 12.50 -3.93
C LEU A 36 10.33 11.77 -3.07
N LEU A 37 10.06 10.52 -2.66
CA LEU A 37 11.02 9.69 -1.93
C LEU A 37 12.28 9.39 -2.76
N THR A 38 12.11 9.20 -4.08
CA THR A 38 13.22 8.93 -5.02
C THR A 38 14.03 10.19 -5.31
N GLU A 39 13.37 11.33 -5.48
CA GLU A 39 14.01 12.64 -5.62
C GLU A 39 14.80 13.01 -4.36
N ALA A 40 14.25 12.78 -3.17
CA ALA A 40 14.97 13.00 -1.90
C ALA A 40 16.24 12.14 -1.80
N PHE A 41 16.21 10.91 -2.34
CA PHE A 41 17.36 10.00 -2.38
C PHE A 41 18.41 10.40 -3.43
N THR A 42 17.99 10.91 -4.58
CA THR A 42 18.88 11.26 -5.70
C THR A 42 19.42 12.70 -5.61
N GLY A 43 18.64 13.62 -5.04
CA GLY A 43 18.98 15.04 -4.85
C GLY A 43 19.96 15.34 -3.72
N THR A 44 20.30 14.35 -2.88
CA THR A 44 21.37 14.49 -1.87
C THR A 44 22.78 14.45 -2.48
N ASN A 45 22.91 14.22 -3.78
CA ASN A 45 24.20 14.07 -4.45
C ASN A 45 24.75 15.35 -5.10
N ASP A 46 24.01 16.47 -5.08
CA ASP A 46 24.37 17.69 -5.83
C ASP A 46 24.63 18.94 -4.95
N ASN A 47 24.77 18.77 -3.63
CA ASN A 47 25.22 19.88 -2.76
C ASN A 47 26.69 19.69 -2.36
N ASP A 48 27.56 20.29 -3.16
CA ASP A 48 28.82 20.93 -2.75
C ASP A 48 29.76 20.13 -1.83
N ILE A 49 30.43 19.10 -2.38
CA ILE A 49 31.46 18.33 -1.66
C ILE A 49 32.89 18.92 -1.78
N SER A 50 33.03 20.22 -2.08
CA SER A 50 34.35 20.79 -2.37
C SER A 50 35.17 21.17 -1.13
N ASP A 51 34.56 21.38 0.06
CA ASP A 51 35.29 22.00 1.18
C ASP A 51 34.84 21.51 2.57
N THR A 52 35.11 20.26 2.93
CA THR A 52 35.06 19.83 4.34
C THR A 52 35.93 18.60 4.61
N SER A 53 36.80 18.73 5.61
CA SER A 53 37.84 17.77 6.02
C SER A 53 37.35 16.32 6.23
N PRO A 54 38.19 15.30 5.95
CA PRO A 54 37.81 13.88 5.94
C PRO A 54 37.30 13.34 7.29
N THR A 55 37.60 13.99 8.40
CA THR A 55 37.16 13.58 9.74
C THR A 55 35.67 13.83 10.01
N PHE A 56 35.03 14.79 9.33
CA PHE A 56 33.60 15.08 9.53
C PHE A 56 32.70 14.14 8.69
N LYS A 57 33.19 13.70 7.53
CA LYS A 57 32.47 12.83 6.59
C LYS A 57 32.07 11.49 7.21
N VAL A 58 32.99 10.85 7.95
CA VAL A 58 32.77 9.51 8.53
C VAL A 58 31.65 9.48 9.58
N LEU A 59 31.44 10.57 10.34
CA LEU A 59 30.39 10.63 11.36
C LEU A 59 29.01 10.96 10.75
N GLU A 60 28.98 11.85 9.75
CA GLU A 60 27.78 12.22 8.99
C GLU A 60 27.29 11.05 8.10
N GLU A 61 28.22 10.28 7.52
CA GLU A 61 27.92 9.11 6.69
C GLU A 61 27.16 8.02 7.47
N GLY A 62 27.45 7.83 8.76
CA GLY A 62 26.71 6.87 9.60
C GLY A 62 25.22 7.23 9.79
N SER A 63 24.92 8.53 9.94
CA SER A 63 23.55 9.04 10.04
C SER A 63 22.82 8.96 8.70
N GLN A 64 23.50 9.36 7.62
CA GLN A 64 22.95 9.34 6.27
C GLN A 64 22.65 7.91 5.78
N VAL A 65 23.45 6.91 6.15
CA VAL A 65 23.21 5.51 5.78
C VAL A 65 21.93 4.98 6.43
N LEU A 66 21.68 5.28 7.71
CA LEU A 66 20.46 4.86 8.40
C LEU A 66 19.22 5.50 7.76
N SER A 67 19.23 6.82 7.51
CA SER A 67 18.11 7.51 6.87
C SER A 67 17.87 7.00 5.44
N LYS A 68 18.92 6.67 4.69
CA LYS A 68 18.80 6.08 3.34
C LYS A 68 18.18 4.68 3.38
N GLU A 69 18.52 3.86 4.37
CA GLU A 69 17.96 2.52 4.55
C GLU A 69 16.47 2.58 4.89
N GLU A 70 16.07 3.44 5.83
CA GLU A 70 14.65 3.66 6.17
C GLU A 70 13.84 4.14 4.98
N ASN A 71 14.38 5.11 4.23
CA ASN A 71 13.72 5.65 3.04
C ASN A 71 13.59 4.60 1.92
N SER A 72 14.59 3.74 1.77
CA SER A 72 14.56 2.60 0.83
C SER A 72 13.47 1.60 1.19
N HIS A 73 13.31 1.30 2.49
CA HIS A 73 12.22 0.47 2.98
C HIS A 73 10.84 1.10 2.73
N LEU A 74 10.71 2.40 2.94
CA LEU A 74 9.46 3.14 2.67
C LEU A 74 9.12 3.12 1.18
N ALA A 75 10.09 3.40 0.31
CA ALA A 75 9.93 3.35 -1.14
C ALA A 75 9.53 1.95 -1.62
N ALA A 76 10.14 0.89 -1.09
CA ALA A 76 9.79 -0.49 -1.41
C ALA A 76 8.33 -0.84 -1.01
N ARG A 77 7.86 -0.36 0.14
CA ARG A 77 6.46 -0.50 0.57
C ARG A 77 5.51 0.24 -0.37
N GLN A 78 5.87 1.46 -0.75
CA GLN A 78 5.08 2.29 -1.65
C GLN A 78 4.96 1.67 -3.04
N GLN A 79 6.05 1.13 -3.56
CA GLN A 79 6.05 0.44 -4.84
C GLN A 79 5.21 -0.85 -4.81
N LYS A 80 5.25 -1.60 -3.70
CA LYS A 80 4.35 -2.74 -3.50
C LYS A 80 2.89 -2.32 -3.47
N PHE A 81 2.57 -1.22 -2.77
CA PHE A 81 1.23 -0.67 -2.70
C PHE A 81 0.69 -0.27 -4.09
N ILE A 82 1.51 0.36 -4.93
CA ILE A 82 1.15 0.68 -6.31
C ILE A 82 0.81 -0.60 -7.10
N ARG A 83 1.67 -1.62 -7.03
CA ARG A 83 1.41 -2.91 -7.71
C ARG A 83 0.11 -3.56 -7.24
N ASP A 84 -0.16 -3.48 -5.93
CA ASP A 84 -1.39 -4.02 -5.36
C ASP A 84 -2.64 -3.24 -5.82
N LEU A 85 -2.56 -1.91 -5.98
CA LEU A 85 -3.62 -1.08 -6.56
C LEU A 85 -3.86 -1.39 -8.04
N GLU A 86 -2.81 -1.56 -8.83
CA GLU A 86 -2.90 -1.98 -10.24
C GLU A 86 -3.56 -3.35 -10.37
N ALA A 87 -3.17 -4.30 -9.52
CA ALA A 87 -3.79 -5.62 -9.45
C ALA A 87 -5.28 -5.53 -9.03
N ALA A 88 -5.66 -4.58 -8.19
CA ALA A 88 -7.05 -4.34 -7.83
C ALA A 88 -7.87 -3.79 -9.01
N LEU A 89 -7.32 -2.87 -9.81
CA LEU A 89 -7.95 -2.38 -11.04
C LEU A 89 -8.23 -3.50 -12.03
N VAL A 90 -7.28 -4.41 -12.24
CA VAL A 90 -7.46 -5.58 -13.11
C VAL A 90 -8.61 -6.47 -12.61
N ARG A 91 -8.77 -6.63 -11.29
CA ARG A 91 -9.88 -7.42 -10.72
C ARG A 91 -11.23 -6.74 -10.86
N ILE A 92 -11.26 -5.42 -10.81
CA ILE A 92 -12.47 -4.63 -11.08
C ILE A 92 -12.91 -4.84 -12.53
N GLN A 93 -11.98 -4.78 -13.49
CA GLN A 93 -12.27 -5.06 -14.91
C GLN A 93 -12.80 -6.48 -15.11
N ASN A 94 -12.23 -7.46 -14.40
CA ASN A 94 -12.68 -8.85 -14.45
C ASN A 94 -13.97 -9.12 -13.64
N LYS A 95 -14.58 -8.11 -13.00
CA LYS A 95 -15.76 -8.25 -12.13
C LYS A 95 -15.57 -9.28 -10.99
N THR A 96 -14.33 -9.47 -10.55
CA THR A 96 -13.95 -10.37 -9.44
C THR A 96 -13.53 -9.61 -8.17
N TYR A 97 -13.60 -8.27 -8.21
CA TYR A 97 -13.26 -7.42 -7.09
C TYR A 97 -14.21 -7.64 -5.90
N GLY A 98 -13.63 -7.63 -4.70
CA GLY A 98 -14.38 -7.81 -3.45
C GLY A 98 -14.90 -9.23 -3.20
N VAL A 99 -14.47 -10.22 -3.99
CA VAL A 99 -14.63 -11.65 -3.69
C VAL A 99 -13.33 -12.17 -3.07
N CYS A 100 -13.43 -12.83 -1.92
CA CYS A 100 -12.27 -13.43 -1.26
C CYS A 100 -11.72 -14.59 -2.09
N ARG A 101 -10.44 -14.55 -2.47
CA ARG A 101 -9.78 -15.65 -3.22
C ARG A 101 -9.76 -16.98 -2.48
N VAL A 102 -9.80 -16.96 -1.15
CA VAL A 102 -9.69 -18.17 -0.32
C VAL A 102 -11.06 -18.74 0.01
N THR A 103 -12.00 -17.88 0.42
CA THR A 103 -13.31 -18.33 0.91
C THR A 103 -14.41 -18.22 -0.13
N GLY A 104 -14.19 -17.54 -1.26
CA GLY A 104 -15.21 -17.27 -2.26
C GLY A 104 -16.34 -16.34 -1.79
N LYS A 105 -16.29 -15.87 -0.53
CA LYS A 105 -17.31 -15.00 0.07
C LYS A 105 -17.09 -13.53 -0.31
N LEU A 106 -18.18 -12.77 -0.36
CA LEU A 106 -18.15 -11.33 -0.56
C LEU A 106 -17.52 -10.63 0.65
N ILE A 107 -16.60 -9.69 0.41
CA ILE A 107 -15.97 -8.85 1.43
C ILE A 107 -16.88 -7.65 1.71
N ALA A 108 -17.04 -7.25 2.98
CA ALA A 108 -17.86 -6.07 3.31
C ALA A 108 -17.37 -4.80 2.59
N LYS A 109 -18.31 -4.01 2.04
CA LYS A 109 -18.05 -2.75 1.32
C LYS A 109 -17.21 -1.78 2.12
N ASP A 110 -17.54 -1.63 3.40
CA ASP A 110 -16.88 -0.72 4.33
C ASP A 110 -15.37 -0.99 4.42
N ARG A 111 -14.98 -2.27 4.41
CA ARG A 111 -13.58 -2.67 4.44
C ARG A 111 -12.84 -2.39 3.14
N LEU A 112 -13.50 -2.54 1.99
CA LEU A 112 -12.92 -2.22 0.68
C LEU A 112 -12.71 -0.70 0.53
N LYS A 113 -13.56 0.12 1.16
CA LYS A 113 -13.37 1.58 1.23
C LYS A 113 -12.12 1.95 2.04
N ALA A 114 -11.95 1.33 3.20
CA ALA A 114 -10.78 1.53 4.05
C ALA A 114 -9.48 1.03 3.38
N VAL A 115 -9.49 -0.19 2.85
CA VAL A 115 -8.31 -0.87 2.30
C VAL A 115 -8.64 -1.45 0.91
N PRO A 116 -8.54 -0.65 -0.17
CA PRO A 116 -8.98 -1.07 -1.50
C PRO A 116 -8.07 -2.11 -2.18
N HIS A 117 -6.86 -2.31 -1.64
CA HIS A 117 -5.95 -3.35 -2.08
C HIS A 117 -6.15 -4.69 -1.33
N ALA A 118 -7.02 -4.74 -0.31
CA ALA A 118 -7.16 -5.92 0.52
C ALA A 118 -7.76 -7.10 -0.26
N THR A 119 -6.93 -8.10 -0.55
CA THR A 119 -7.32 -9.29 -1.31
C THR A 119 -7.91 -10.41 -0.44
N LEU A 120 -7.78 -10.29 0.89
CA LEU A 120 -8.10 -11.33 1.86
C LEU A 120 -9.25 -10.89 2.77
N SER A 121 -10.25 -11.75 2.96
CA SER A 121 -11.31 -11.53 3.96
C SER A 121 -10.78 -11.56 5.40
N ILE A 122 -11.52 -11.00 6.36
CA ILE A 122 -11.15 -10.95 7.78
C ILE A 122 -10.92 -12.38 8.30
N GLU A 123 -11.75 -13.35 7.88
CA GLU A 123 -11.58 -14.77 8.22
C GLU A 123 -10.22 -15.34 7.75
N ALA A 124 -9.78 -14.98 6.54
CA ALA A 124 -8.50 -15.46 5.98
C ALA A 124 -7.30 -14.80 6.68
N LYS A 125 -7.39 -13.50 6.97
CA LYS A 125 -6.36 -12.78 7.74
C LYS A 125 -6.27 -13.28 9.19
N ASN A 126 -7.41 -13.61 9.81
CA ASN A 126 -7.45 -14.18 11.16
C ASN A 126 -6.89 -15.61 11.23
N LYS A 127 -7.01 -16.39 10.14
CA LYS A 127 -6.34 -17.70 10.05
C LYS A 127 -4.82 -17.57 9.86
N MET A 128 -4.35 -16.56 9.14
CA MET A 128 -2.92 -16.29 8.95
C MET A 128 -2.26 -15.68 10.20
N THR A 129 -2.93 -14.76 10.89
CA THR A 129 -2.36 -14.07 12.08
C THR A 129 -2.11 -15.00 13.27
N LYS A 130 -2.69 -16.20 13.30
CA LYS A 130 -2.42 -17.18 14.36
C LYS A 130 -0.99 -17.75 14.30
N LYS A 131 -0.22 -17.45 13.25
CA LYS A 131 1.17 -17.90 13.08
C LYS A 131 2.25 -16.82 13.21
N GLU A 132 1.91 -15.53 13.21
CA GLU A 132 2.93 -14.47 13.29
C GLU A 132 2.46 -13.31 14.16
N PRO A 133 3.19 -12.94 15.23
CA PRO A 133 2.93 -11.71 15.96
C PRO A 133 3.20 -10.54 15.03
N ARG A 134 2.22 -9.64 14.93
CA ARG A 134 2.37 -8.36 14.22
C ARG A 134 3.51 -7.60 14.90
N ILE A 135 4.62 -7.37 14.18
CA ILE A 135 5.41 -6.18 14.44
C ILE A 135 4.43 -5.01 14.24
N SER A 136 4.04 -4.41 15.36
CA SER A 136 3.41 -3.11 15.41
C SER A 136 4.35 -2.14 14.69
N LEU A 137 3.91 -1.56 13.57
CA LEU A 137 4.41 -0.24 13.23
C LEU A 137 4.09 0.65 14.43
N PRO A 138 5.08 1.32 15.05
CA PRO A 138 4.79 2.31 16.06
C PRO A 138 3.86 3.38 15.45
N PRO A 139 2.89 3.92 16.22
CA PRO A 139 2.26 5.17 15.82
C PRO A 139 3.35 6.23 15.70
N ASP A 140 3.34 7.00 14.62
CA ASP A 140 4.01 8.31 14.51
C ASP A 140 3.99 9.01 15.89
N GLU A 141 5.18 9.18 16.48
CA GLU A 141 5.43 10.06 17.62
C GLU A 141 6.03 11.37 17.13
#